data_AF-A0A0F2MIL4-F1
#
_entry.id   AF-A0A0F2MIL4-F1
#
_cell.length_a   1.000
_cell.length_b   1.000
_cell.length_c   1.000
_cell.angle_alpha   90.00
_cell.angle_beta   90.00
_cell.angle_gamma   90.00
#
_symmetry.space_group_name_H-M   'P 1'
#
loop_
_entity.id
_entity.type
_entity.pdbx_description
1 polymer ?
#
loop_
_entity_poly.entity_id
_entity_poly.type
_entity_poly.pdbx_seq_one_letter_code
_entity_poly.pdbx_strand_id
1 'polypeptide(L)'
;MAFLSNRALFVKNLSYNVTPEELFELFGKFGAIRQVRQGIANNTKGTAFVVYEDVMDAKQACDKLNGFNFQNRYLVVLYHQPDKVAKSKEDLEARKENLARLKKQHGID
;
A
#
# COMPACT_ATOMS: atom_id res chain seq x y z
N MET A 1 -10.56 -19.71 -3.89
CA MET A 1 -9.54 -18.67 -4.14
C MET A 1 -10.26 -17.40 -4.55
N ALA A 2 -10.23 -16.35 -3.73
CA ALA A 2 -10.88 -15.10 -4.06
C ALA A 2 -10.07 -14.40 -5.17
N PHE A 3 -10.61 -14.36 -6.38
CA PHE A 3 -10.06 -13.52 -7.45
C PHE A 3 -10.23 -12.07 -7.01
N LEU A 4 -9.14 -11.46 -6.54
CA LEU A 4 -9.11 -10.03 -6.27
C LEU A 4 -9.06 -9.31 -7.62
N SER A 5 -10.24 -8.99 -8.14
CA SER A 5 -10.40 -8.23 -9.40
C SER A 5 -10.05 -6.74 -9.24
N ASN A 6 -8.97 -6.42 -8.52
CA ASN A 6 -8.60 -5.03 -8.26
C ASN A 6 -7.48 -4.59 -9.19
N ARG A 7 -7.73 -3.50 -9.92
CA ARG A 7 -6.77 -2.82 -10.79
C ARG A 7 -5.76 -1.96 -10.04
N ALA A 8 -6.04 -1.66 -8.77
CA ALA A 8 -5.20 -0.84 -7.91
C ALA A 8 -4.30 -1.71 -7.02
N LEU A 9 -3.01 -1.41 -7.06
CA LEU A 9 -1.98 -1.98 -6.20
C LEU A 9 -1.53 -0.93 -5.19
N PHE A 10 -1.27 -1.39 -3.98
CA PHE A 10 -0.56 -0.65 -2.94
C PHE A 10 0.87 -1.15 -2.85
N VAL A 11 1.80 -0.25 -3.09
CA VAL A 11 3.24 -0.50 -3.10
C VAL A 11 3.84 0.10 -1.83
N LYS A 12 4.63 -0.68 -1.12
CA LYS A 12 5.35 -0.25 0.09
C LYS A 12 6.83 -0.56 -0.03
N ASN A 13 7.59 -0.02 0.93
CA ASN A 13 9.02 -0.21 1.04
C ASN A 13 9.83 0.40 -0.11
N LEU A 14 9.23 1.37 -0.81
CA LEU A 14 9.93 2.13 -1.84
C LEU A 14 11.05 2.96 -1.23
N SER A 15 12.08 3.23 -2.04
CA SER A 15 13.08 4.24 -1.71
C SER A 15 12.41 5.59 -1.52
N TYR A 16 12.95 6.40 -0.61
CA TYR A 16 12.45 7.75 -0.38
C TYR A 16 12.81 8.74 -1.51
N ASN A 17 13.67 8.31 -2.43
CA ASN A 17 14.14 9.09 -3.57
C ASN A 17 13.53 8.64 -4.89
N VAL A 18 12.65 7.63 -4.89
CA VAL A 18 12.02 7.15 -6.13
C VAL A 18 11.17 8.24 -6.77
N THR A 19 11.26 8.40 -8.08
CA THR A 19 10.46 9.38 -8.81
C THR A 19 9.18 8.75 -9.40
N PRO A 20 8.15 9.55 -9.73
CA PRO A 20 6.99 9.07 -10.45
C PRO A 20 7.35 8.38 -11.78
N GLU A 21 8.31 8.92 -12.52
CA GLU A 21 8.75 8.42 -13.83
C GLU A 21 9.33 7.01 -13.72
N GLU A 22 10.16 6.77 -12.69
CA GLU A 22 10.72 5.44 -12.41
C GLU A 22 9.63 4.42 -12.06
N LEU A 23 8.56 4.85 -11.37
CA LEU A 23 7.40 4.00 -11.09
C LEU A 23 6.61 3.69 -12.36
N PHE A 24 6.40 4.67 -13.23
CA PHE A 24 5.76 4.45 -14.53
C PHE A 24 6.60 3.49 -15.40
N GLU A 25 7.91 3.62 -15.42
CA GLU A 25 8.79 2.71 -16.16
C GLU A 25 8.78 1.29 -15.59
N LEU A 26 8.86 1.14 -14.27
CA LEU A 26 8.87 -0.18 -13.63
C LEU A 26 7.53 -0.92 -13.80
N PHE A 27 6.42 -0.25 -13.49
CA PHE A 27 5.09 -0.86 -13.52
C PHE A 27 4.50 -0.89 -14.95
N GLY A 28 4.92 0.00 -15.84
CA GLY A 28 4.41 0.07 -17.21
C GLY A 28 4.76 -1.15 -18.07
N LYS A 29 5.78 -1.92 -17.64
CA LYS A 29 6.18 -3.20 -18.29
C LYS A 29 5.07 -4.25 -18.29
N PHE A 30 4.08 -4.12 -17.43
CA PHE A 30 2.99 -5.09 -17.30
C PHE A 30 1.71 -4.66 -18.02
N GLY A 31 1.58 -3.38 -18.38
CA GLY A 31 0.36 -2.88 -19.00
C GLY A 31 0.15 -1.37 -18.82
N ALA A 32 -0.96 -0.88 -19.36
CA ALA A 32 -1.29 0.54 -19.35
C ALA A 32 -1.63 1.02 -17.93
N ILE A 33 -0.87 2.00 -17.44
CA ILE A 33 -1.11 2.61 -16.13
C ILE A 33 -2.08 3.79 -16.30
N ARG A 34 -3.20 3.71 -15.59
CA ARG A 34 -4.16 4.81 -15.46
C ARG A 34 -3.63 5.92 -14.56
N GLN A 35 -3.02 5.55 -13.44
CA GLN A 35 -2.55 6.51 -12.44
C GLN A 35 -1.47 5.94 -11.51
N VAL A 36 -0.47 6.76 -11.20
CA VAL A 36 0.44 6.56 -10.05
C VAL A 36 0.24 7.69 -9.05
N ARG A 37 0.15 7.36 -7.76
CA ARG A 37 0.14 8.34 -6.66
C ARG A 37 1.15 7.94 -5.59
N GLN A 38 2.22 8.71 -5.45
CA GLN A 38 3.18 8.52 -4.36
C GLN A 38 2.70 9.16 -3.07
N GLY A 39 3.00 8.51 -1.95
CA GLY A 39 2.83 9.12 -0.63
C GLY A 39 3.92 10.14 -0.36
N ILE A 40 3.51 11.39 -0.08
CA ILE A 40 4.42 12.53 0.14
C ILE A 40 4.50 12.97 1.60
N ALA A 41 3.57 12.53 2.44
CA ALA A 41 3.54 12.89 3.86
C ALA A 41 4.49 11.98 4.67
N ASN A 42 4.92 12.43 5.85
CA ASN A 42 5.85 11.65 6.69
C ASN A 42 5.38 10.22 6.99
N ASN A 43 4.06 10.02 7.13
CA ASN A 43 3.46 8.71 7.41
C ASN A 43 3.15 7.88 6.16
N THR A 44 3.31 8.43 4.95
CA THR A 44 3.04 7.74 3.67
C THR A 44 4.24 7.70 2.73
N LYS A 45 5.34 8.40 3.06
CA LYS A 45 6.57 8.36 2.29
C LYS A 45 7.11 6.94 2.18
N GLY A 46 7.58 6.56 0.99
CA GLY A 46 7.99 5.18 0.68
C GLY A 46 6.81 4.25 0.35
N THR A 47 5.63 4.82 0.07
CA THR A 47 4.47 4.09 -0.46
C THR A 47 3.95 4.73 -1.74
N ALA A 48 3.24 3.95 -2.55
CA ALA A 48 2.53 4.44 -3.72
C ALA A 48 1.29 3.61 -4.02
N PHE A 49 0.33 4.21 -4.72
CA PHE A 49 -0.74 3.50 -5.40
C PHE A 49 -0.46 3.48 -6.90
N VAL A 50 -0.59 2.32 -7.52
CA VAL A 50 -0.50 2.13 -8.97
C VAL A 50 -1.83 1.55 -9.44
N VAL A 51 -2.49 2.24 -10.36
CA VAL A 51 -3.78 1.83 -10.91
C VAL A 51 -3.60 1.51 -12.38
N TYR A 52 -3.88 0.26 -12.76
CA TYR A 52 -3.88 -0.17 -14.16
C TYR A 52 -5.24 0.09 -14.82
N GLU A 53 -5.25 0.11 -16.16
CA GLU A 53 -6.50 0.06 -16.91
C GLU A 53 -7.14 -1.35 -16.89
N ASP A 54 -6.31 -2.40 -16.92
CA ASP A 54 -6.74 -3.80 -16.86
C ASP A 54 -6.37 -4.49 -15.52
N VAL A 55 -7.20 -5.45 -15.11
CA VAL A 55 -7.03 -6.19 -13.85
C VAL A 55 -5.98 -7.30 -13.96
N MET A 56 -5.81 -7.89 -15.14
CA MET A 56 -4.81 -8.91 -15.42
C MET A 56 -3.40 -8.31 -15.39
N ASP A 57 -3.24 -7.07 -15.84
CA ASP A 57 -1.97 -6.34 -15.76
C ASP A 57 -1.58 -6.09 -14.30
N ALA A 58 -2.53 -5.63 -13.48
CA ALA A 58 -2.34 -5.48 -12.04
C ALA A 58 -1.96 -6.80 -11.37
N LYS A 59 -2.59 -7.91 -11.77
CA LYS A 59 -2.25 -9.25 -11.27
C LYS A 59 -0.81 -9.63 -11.63
N GLN A 60 -0.42 -9.49 -12.90
CA GLN A 60 0.93 -9.82 -13.35
C GLN A 60 1.98 -8.97 -12.63
N ALA A 61 1.73 -7.67 -12.49
CA ALA A 61 2.61 -6.76 -11.77
C ALA A 61 2.73 -7.16 -10.29
N CYS A 62 1.63 -7.48 -9.62
CA CYS A 62 1.66 -7.93 -8.23
C CYS A 62 2.47 -9.21 -8.04
N ASP A 63 2.25 -10.22 -8.90
CA ASP A 63 2.93 -11.51 -8.82
C ASP A 63 4.45 -11.39 -9.08
N LYS A 64 4.85 -10.45 -9.96
CA LYS A 64 6.26 -10.30 -10.37
C LYS A 64 7.05 -9.29 -9.55
N LEU A 65 6.40 -8.23 -9.06
CA LEU A 65 7.08 -7.15 -8.35
C LEU A 65 7.01 -7.28 -6.82
N ASN A 66 6.14 -8.13 -6.26
CA ASN A 66 6.20 -8.40 -4.84
C ASN A 66 7.50 -9.16 -4.49
N GLY A 67 8.33 -8.56 -3.64
CA GLY A 67 9.66 -9.07 -3.32
C GLY A 67 10.74 -8.73 -4.36
N PHE A 68 10.45 -7.90 -5.37
CA PHE A 68 11.44 -7.46 -6.34
C PHE A 68 12.41 -6.44 -5.72
N ASN A 69 13.72 -6.58 -5.99
CA ASN A 69 14.72 -5.61 -5.53
C ASN A 69 14.74 -4.40 -6.47
N PHE A 70 14.34 -3.25 -5.96
CA PHE A 70 14.34 -1.99 -6.67
C PHE A 70 14.99 -0.91 -5.80
N GLN A 71 16.04 -0.27 -6.33
CA GLN A 71 16.84 0.73 -5.60
C GLN A 71 17.30 0.23 -4.21
N ASN A 72 17.87 -0.98 -4.16
CA ASN A 72 18.36 -1.65 -2.94
C ASN A 72 17.28 -1.92 -1.88
N ARG A 73 16.00 -2.00 -2.28
CA ARG A 73 14.90 -2.33 -1.38
C ARG A 73 13.99 -3.37 -2.03
N TYR A 74 13.58 -4.35 -1.24
CA TYR A 74 12.62 -5.35 -1.67
C TYR A 74 11.20 -4.81 -1.56
N LEU A 75 10.53 -4.63 -2.69
CA LEU A 75 9.20 -4.04 -2.73
C LEU A 75 8.18 -4.96 -2.07
N VAL A 76 7.18 -4.36 -1.43
CA VAL A 76 5.97 -5.08 -1.00
C VAL A 76 4.82 -4.59 -1.87
N VAL A 77 4.26 -5.47 -2.68
CA VAL A 77 3.18 -5.13 -3.62
C VAL A 77 1.95 -5.94 -3.26
N LEU A 78 0.88 -5.23 -2.93
CA LEU A 78 -0.37 -5.81 -2.45
C LEU A 78 -1.54 -5.26 -3.26
N TYR A 79 -2.62 -6.01 -3.42
CA TYR A 79 -3.86 -5.42 -3.90
C TYR A 79 -4.37 -4.35 -2.93
N HIS A 80 -4.87 -3.25 -3.47
CA HIS A 80 -5.58 -2.27 -2.66
C HIS A 80 -6.85 -2.90 -2.08
N GLN A 81 -7.09 -2.72 -0.77
CA GLN A 81 -8.25 -3.29 -0.06
C GLN A 81 -8.85 -2.23 0.86
N PRO A 82 -9.66 -1.29 0.32
CA PRO A 82 -10.18 -0.15 1.08
C PRO A 82 -11.05 -0.59 2.27
N ASP A 83 -11.87 -1.64 2.09
CA ASP A 83 -12.75 -2.15 3.16
C ASP A 83 -11.96 -2.66 4.37
N LYS A 84 -10.82 -3.33 4.12
CA LYS A 84 -9.94 -3.80 5.21
C LYS A 84 -9.27 -2.65 5.93
N VAL A 85 -8.93 -1.58 5.21
CA VAL A 85 -8.31 -0.38 5.81
C VAL A 85 -9.31 0.33 6.72
N ALA A 86 -10.58 0.48 6.29
CA ALA A 86 -11.64 1.07 7.10
C ALA A 86 -11.85 0.29 8.41
N LYS A 87 -12.04 -1.04 8.31
CA LYS A 87 -12.19 -1.90 9.49
C LYS A 87 -10.98 -1.87 10.42
N SER A 88 -9.76 -1.88 9.87
CA SER A 88 -8.54 -1.80 10.69
C SER A 88 -8.42 -0.48 11.46
N LYS A 89 -8.96 0.61 10.90
CA LYS A 89 -8.98 1.92 11.55
C LYS A 89 -9.97 1.92 12.72
N GLU A 90 -11.18 1.39 12.52
CA GLU A 90 -12.18 1.23 13.57
C GLU A 90 -11.64 0.37 14.74
N ASP A 91 -11.04 -0.78 14.43
CA ASP A 91 -10.43 -1.67 15.43
C ASP A 91 -9.31 -0.96 16.23
N LEU A 92 -8.52 -0.11 15.57
CA LEU A 92 -7.44 0.64 16.21
C LEU A 92 -7.98 1.71 17.16
N GLU A 93 -9.02 2.45 16.76
CA GLU A 93 -9.64 3.46 17.63
C GLU A 93 -10.29 2.81 18.85
N ALA A 94 -11.02 1.69 18.69
CA ALA A 94 -11.59 0.94 19.81
C ALA A 94 -10.51 0.45 20.79
N ARG A 95 -9.33 0.06 20.29
CA ARG A 95 -8.18 -0.33 21.13
C ARG A 95 -7.59 0.86 21.90
N LYS A 96 -7.49 2.03 21.27
CA LYS A 96 -7.01 3.26 21.94
C LYS A 96 -7.95 3.70 23.05
N GLU A 97 -9.26 3.66 22.82
CA GLU A 97 -10.27 3.99 23.83
C GLU A 97 -10.21 3.04 25.02
N ASN A 98 -10.11 1.73 24.76
CA ASN A 98 -9.94 0.73 25.82
C ASN A 98 -8.66 0.95 26.62
N LEU A 99 -7.55 1.29 25.97
CA LEU A 99 -6.28 1.58 26.63
C LEU A 99 -6.38 2.84 27.50
N ALA A 100 -7.00 3.91 27.01
CA ALA A 100 -7.22 5.14 27.76
C ALA A 100 -8.09 4.89 29.01
N ARG A 101 -9.13 4.06 28.88
CA ARG A 101 -9.97 3.65 30.01
C ARG A 101 -9.18 2.89 31.07
N LEU A 102 -8.35 1.92 30.66
CA LEU A 102 -7.51 1.14 31.57
C LEU A 102 -6.47 2.00 32.29
N LYS A 103 -5.79 2.89 31.56
CA LYS A 103 -4.83 3.85 32.13
C LYS A 103 -5.46 4.69 33.24
N LYS A 104 -6.65 5.24 32.98
CA LYS A 104 -7.41 6.00 33.97
C LYS A 104 -7.84 5.15 35.17
N GLN A 105 -8.27 3.91 34.94
CA GLN A 105 -8.68 3.00 36.01
C GLN A 105 -7.52 2.62 36.94
N HIS A 106 -6.30 2.53 36.41
CA HIS A 106 -5.10 2.15 37.16
C HIS A 106 -4.26 3.33 37.63
N GLY A 107 -4.71 4.58 37.41
CA GLY A 107 -3.96 5.78 37.81
C GLY A 107 -2.61 5.93 37.10
N ILE A 108 -2.51 5.41 35.88
CA ILE A 108 -1.31 5.48 35.03
C ILE A 108 -1.53 6.59 34.01
N ASP A 109 -1.19 7.83 34.37
CA ASP A 109 -1.06 8.95 33.42
C ASP A 109 0.40 9.15 33.00
#